data_AF-A0A942UK84-F1
#
_entry.id   AF-A0A942UK84-F1
#
_cell.length_a   1.000
_cell.length_b   1.000
_cell.length_c   1.000
_cell.angle_alpha   90.00
_cell.angle_beta   90.00
_cell.angle_gamma   90.00
#
_symmetry.space_group_name_H-M   'P 1'
#
loop_
_entity.id
_entity.type
_entity.pdbx_description
1 polymer ?
#
loop_
_entity_poly.entity_id
_entity_poly.type
_entity_poly.pdbx_seq_one_letter_code
_entity_poly.pdbx_strand_id
1 'polypeptide(L)' 'MGRPSIDSVVLIKTTCIQSIFGIRFMRQTINGIETNMAYRWFLSFGFHTEVPPFLILAL' A
#
# COMPACT_ATOMS: atom_id res chain seq x y z
N MET A 1 -6.60 -13.45 -20.05
CA MET A 1 -6.07 -13.34 -18.67
C MET A 1 -4.87 -12.40 -18.69
N GLY A 2 -5.13 -11.10 -18.57
CA GLY A 2 -4.09 -10.09 -18.39
C GLY A 2 -3.56 -10.21 -16.96
N ARG A 3 -2.23 -10.15 -16.80
CA ARG A 3 -1.62 -10.09 -15.47
C ARG A 3 -2.31 -8.97 -14.68
N PRO A 4 -2.64 -9.13 -13.39
CA PRO A 4 -3.00 -7.98 -12.58
C PRO A 4 -1.80 -7.05 -12.66
N SER A 5 -1.92 -5.99 -13.45
CA SER A 5 -0.86 -5.01 -13.62
C SER A 5 -0.67 -4.45 -12.23
N ILE A 6 0.40 -4.87 -11.58
CA ILE A 6 0.83 -4.32 -10.31
C ILE A 6 0.94 -2.83 -10.57
N ASP A 7 0.04 -2.07 -9.95
CA ASP A 7 -0.02 -0.63 -10.13
C ASP A 7 1.27 -0.07 -9.54
N SER A 8 2.28 0.07 -10.40
CA SER A 8 3.66 0.29 -9.98
C SER A 8 3.76 1.60 -9.20
N VAL A 9 2.83 2.52 -9.46
CA VAL A 9 2.62 3.78 -8.74
C VAL A 9 2.28 3.52 -7.28
N VAL A 10 1.35 2.59 -6.99
CA VAL A 10 0.95 2.24 -5.61
C VAL A 10 2.11 1.62 -4.84
N LEU A 11 2.91 0.77 -5.51
CA LEU A 11 4.08 0.15 -4.91
C LEU A 11 5.17 1.17 -4.57
N ILE A 12 5.51 2.07 -5.51
CA ILE A 12 6.45 3.17 -5.28
C ILE A 12 5.99 4.05 -4.12
N LYS A 13 4.70 4.44 -4.08
CA LYS A 13 4.13 5.24 -2.99
C LYS A 13 4.20 4.52 -1.63
N THR A 14 3.90 3.23 -1.60
CA THR A 14 3.95 2.41 -0.38
C THR A 14 5.39 2.25 0.12
N THR A 15 6.36 2.06 -0.77
CA THR A 15 7.79 2.03 -0.42
C THR A 15 8.29 3.39 0.05
N CYS A 16 7.77 4.49 -0.52
CA CYS A 16 8.08 5.84 -0.07
C CYS A 16 7.64 6.06 1.39
N ILE A 17 6.41 5.64 1.75
CA ILE A 17 5.93 5.67 3.14
C ILE A 17 6.84 4.85 4.05
N GLN A 18 7.20 3.63 3.65
CA GLN A 18 8.12 2.79 4.43
C GLN A 18 9.47 3.46 4.67
N SER A 19 10.03 4.09 3.64
CA SER A 19 11.32 4.76 3.75
C SER A 19 11.27 6.01 4.62
N ILE A 20 10.19 6.80 4.55
CA ILE A 20 10.03 8.03 5.33
C ILE A 20 9.77 7.71 6.81
N PHE A 21 8.93 6.71 7.08
CA PHE A 21 8.56 6.32 8.44
C PHE A 21 9.49 5.26 9.06
N GLY A 22 10.50 4.79 8.33
CA GLY A 22 11.43 3.75 8.80
C GLY A 22 10.74 2.41 9.11
N ILE A 23 9.62 2.12 8.46
CA ILE A 23 8.85 0.89 8.71
C ILE A 23 9.57 -0.28 8.06
N ARG A 24 9.96 -1.27 8.88
CA ARG A 24 10.75 -2.43 8.43
C ARG A 24 9.93 -3.52 7.75
N PHE A 25 8.61 -3.54 7.97
CA PHE A 25 7.75 -4.62 7.51
C PHE A 25 6.60 -4.12 6.64
N MET A 26 6.42 -4.77 5.49
CA MET A 26 5.31 -4.50 4.57
C MET A 26 3.95 -4.64 5.29
N ARG A 27 3.80 -5.63 6.18
CA ARG A 27 2.60 -5.84 7.02
C ARG A 27 2.26 -4.64 7.89
N GLN A 28 3.27 -4.02 8.48
CA GLN A 28 3.08 -2.89 9.37
C GLN A 28 2.63 -1.66 8.56
N THR A 29 3.14 -1.53 7.33
CA THR A 29 2.68 -0.53 6.37
C THR A 29 1.24 -0.79 5.93
N ILE A 30 0.87 -2.04 5.63
CA ILE A 30 -0.50 -2.44 5.26
C ILE A 30 -1.49 -2.09 6.38
N ASN A 31 -1.17 -2.48 7.61
CA ASN A 31 -2.02 -2.15 8.77
C ASN A 31 -2.11 -0.63 8.98
N GLY A 32 -1.02 0.10 8.74
CA GLY A 32 -1.03 1.56 8.73
C GLY A 32 -1.94 2.13 7.63
N ILE A 33 -1.96 1.55 6.44
CA ILE A 33 -2.82 2.00 5.33
C ILE A 33 -4.30 1.77 5.67
N GLU A 34 -4.65 0.66 6.33
CA GLU A 34 -6.03 0.39 6.75
C GLU A 34 -6.50 1.29 7.89
N THR A 35 -5.65 1.54 8.87
CA THR A 35 -6.00 2.32 10.06
C THR A 35 -5.81 3.83 9.89
N ASN A 36 -4.96 4.27 8.97
CA ASN A 36 -4.62 5.68 8.78
C ASN A 36 -5.19 6.24 7.47
N MET A 37 -6.18 7.12 7.60
CA MET A 37 -6.86 7.77 6.47
C MET A 37 -5.90 8.60 5.60
N ALA A 38 -4.82 9.14 6.18
CA ALA A 38 -3.83 9.92 5.44
C ALA A 38 -3.04 9.06 4.44
N TYR A 39 -2.72 7.80 4.79
CA TYR A 39 -2.02 6.89 3.89
C TYR A 39 -2.92 6.45 2.74
N ARG A 40 -4.19 6.16 3.02
CA ARG A 40 -5.21 5.91 2.00
C ARG A 40 -5.36 7.08 1.03
N TRP A 41 -5.41 8.31 1.55
CA TRP A 41 -5.46 9.52 0.72
C TRP A 41 -4.21 9.67 -0.16
N PHE A 42 -3.01 9.46 0.38
CA PHE A 42 -1.75 9.54 -0.38
C PHE A 42 -1.66 8.49 -1.50
N LEU A 43 -2.14 7.28 -1.22
CA LEU A 43 -2.23 6.19 -2.17
C LEU A 43 -3.38 6.35 -3.17
N SER A 44 -4.27 7.34 -2.96
CA SER A 44 -5.48 7.56 -3.73
C SER A 44 -6.42 6.34 -3.71
N PHE A 45 -6.48 5.63 -2.58
CA PHE A 45 -7.45 4.57 -2.35
C PHE A 45 -8.82 5.15 -1.98
N GLY A 46 -9.88 4.59 -2.54
CA GLY A 46 -11.25 4.93 -2.12
C GLY A 46 -11.51 4.46 -0.69
N PHE A 47 -12.45 5.12 0.00
CA PHE A 47 -12.80 4.81 1.39
C PHE A 47 -13.22 3.35 1.62
N HIS A 48 -13.78 2.71 0.59
CA HIS A 48 -14.22 1.32 0.59
C HIS A 48 -13.25 0.36 -0.12
N THR A 49 -12.13 0.85 -0.63
CA THR A 49 -11.20 -0.02 -1.36
C THR A 49 -10.37 -0.82 -0.37
N GLU A 50 -10.47 -2.14 -0.49
CA GLU A 50 -9.71 -3.12 0.25
C GLU A 50 -8.23 -3.05 -0.16
N VAL A 51 -7.31 -3.32 0.77
CA VAL A 51 -5.88 -3.34 0.42
C VAL A 51 -5.65 -4.42 -0.64
N PRO A 52 -5.00 -4.07 -1.77
CA PRO A 52 -4.92 -5.01 -2.86
C PRO A 52 -4.03 -6.21 -2.49
N PRO A 53 -4.38 -7.42 -2.97
CA PRO A 53 -3.69 -8.65 -2.60
C PRO A 53 -2.21 -8.69 -3.02
N PHE A 54 -1.77 -7.85 -3.96
CA PHE A 54 -0.35 -7.74 -4.33
C PHE A 54 0.51 -7.08 -3.25
N LEU A 55 -0.03 -6.19 -2.41
CA LEU A 55 0.70 -5.63 -1.26
C LEU A 55 0.98 -6.74 -0.22
N ILE A 56 0.03 -7.67 -0.08
CA ILE A 56 0.14 -8.83 0.82
C ILE A 56 1.14 -9.86 0.25
N LEU A 57 1.26 -9.96 -1.07
CA LEU A 57 2.24 -10.83 -1.73
C LEU A 57 3.68 -10.27 -1.67
N ALA A 58 3.85 -8.97 -1.44
CA ALA A 58 5.15 -8.30 -1.29
C ALA A 58 5.76 -8.46 0.12
N LEU A 59 5.35 -9.52 0.84
CA LEU A 59 5.83 -9.89 2.17
C LEU A 59 6.99 -10.86 2.16
#